data_AF-A0ABD0NQB8-F1
#
_entry.id   AF-A0ABD0NQB8-F1
#
_cell.length_a   1.000
_cell.length_b   1.000
_cell.length_c   1.000
_cell.angle_alpha   90.00
_cell.angle_beta   90.00
_cell.angle_gamma   90.00
#
_symmetry.space_group_name_H-M   'P 1'
#
loop_
_entity.id
_entity.type
_entity.pdbx_description
1 polymer ?
#
loop_
_entity_poly.entity_id
_entity_poly.type
_entity_poly.pdbx_seq_one_letter_code
_entity_poly.pdbx_strand_id
1 'polypeptide(L)'
;VVFEDGTVEDDIDLVVFATGYTFSFPFLPSHVIPVSKNKVSLYKYVYPPGLERPTLAVIGLIQPLGAIMPISEMQARWATRVFK
;
A
#
# COMPACT_ATOMS: atom_id res chain seq x y z
N VAL A 1 -23.32 -16.91 15.33
CA VAL A 1 -22.87 -16.54 13.96
C VAL A 1 -23.30 -17.64 13.01
N VAL A 2 -23.91 -17.29 11.89
CA VAL A 2 -24.27 -18.25 10.83
C VAL A 2 -23.23 -18.14 9.73
N PHE A 3 -22.59 -19.25 9.38
CA PHE A 3 -21.58 -19.30 8.32
C PHE A 3 -22.23 -19.60 6.96
N GLU A 4 -21.46 -19.41 5.87
CA GLU A 4 -21.96 -19.58 4.50
C GLU A 4 -22.44 -21.01 4.19
N ASP A 5 -21.86 -22.02 4.86
CA ASP A 5 -22.25 -23.43 4.74
C ASP A 5 -23.51 -23.78 5.55
N GLY A 6 -24.12 -22.80 6.23
CA GLY A 6 -25.32 -22.97 7.04
C GLY A 6 -25.06 -23.46 8.47
N THR A 7 -23.81 -23.70 8.85
CA THR A 7 -23.46 -24.00 10.25
C THR A 7 -23.68 -22.77 11.14
N VAL A 8 -24.04 -23.01 12.40
CA VAL A 8 -24.33 -21.97 13.38
C VAL A 8 -23.49 -22.19 14.62
N GLU A 9 -22.82 -21.13 15.06
CA GLU A 9 -22.08 -21.10 16.32
C GLU A 9 -22.75 -20.12 17.28
N ASP A 10 -23.21 -20.59 18.43
CA ASP A 10 -23.85 -19.79 19.47
C ASP A 10 -22.84 -19.36 20.55
N ASP A 11 -23.26 -18.57 21.55
CA ASP A 11 -22.45 -18.17 22.71
C ASP A 11 -21.09 -17.52 22.39
N ILE A 12 -20.99 -16.76 21.29
CA ILE A 12 -19.78 -16.01 20.95
C ILE A 12 -19.69 -14.71 21.77
N ASP A 13 -18.68 -14.63 22.64
CA ASP A 13 -18.44 -13.45 23.49
C ASP A 13 -17.79 -12.27 22.74
N LEU A 14 -16.96 -12.54 21.72
CA LEU A 14 -16.16 -11.53 21.03
C LEU A 14 -15.89 -11.91 19.57
N VAL A 15 -15.89 -10.91 18.69
CA VAL A 15 -15.45 -11.03 17.30
C VAL A 15 -14.27 -10.09 17.04
N VAL A 16 -13.19 -10.61 16.47
CA VAL A 16 -12.00 -9.84 16.08
C VAL A 16 -11.93 -9.71 14.57
N PHE A 17 -12.01 -8.48 14.06
CA PHE A 17 -11.94 -8.20 12.62
C PHE A 17 -10.48 -8.07 12.17
N ALA A 18 -9.91 -9.17 11.68
CA ALA A 18 -8.58 -9.22 11.06
C ALA A 18 -8.65 -9.04 9.52
N THR A 19 -9.47 -8.09 9.04
CA THR A 19 -9.80 -7.91 7.61
C THR A 19 -8.79 -7.05 6.82
N GLY A 20 -7.63 -6.76 7.41
CA GLY A 20 -6.53 -6.02 6.79
C GLY A 20 -6.62 -4.50 6.98
N TYR A 21 -5.92 -3.76 6.12
CA TYR A 21 -5.77 -2.30 6.21
C TYR A 21 -5.98 -1.61 4.85
N THR A 22 -6.38 -0.35 4.92
CA THR A 22 -6.33 0.59 3.79
C THR A 22 -5.15 1.57 3.96
N PHE A 23 -4.80 2.31 2.91
CA PHE A 23 -3.75 3.33 2.99
C PHE A 23 -4.19 4.65 2.37
N SER A 24 -3.59 5.74 2.85
CA SER A 24 -3.76 7.10 2.32
C SER A 24 -2.52 7.95 2.63
N PHE A 25 -2.40 9.09 1.94
CA PHE A 25 -1.31 10.06 2.15
C PHE A 25 -1.91 11.43 2.54
N PRO A 26 -2.36 11.61 3.80
CA PRO A 26 -3.12 12.80 4.20
C PRO A 26 -2.30 14.10 4.17
N PHE A 27 -0.98 13.99 4.15
CA PHE A 27 -0.05 15.11 4.03
C PHE A 27 0.23 15.52 2.57
N LEU A 28 -0.24 14.75 1.58
CA LEU A 28 -0.12 15.09 0.16
C LEU A 28 -1.46 15.55 -0.41
N PRO A 29 -1.48 16.55 -1.29
CA PRO A 29 -2.66 16.83 -2.08
C PRO A 29 -3.08 15.58 -2.87
N SER A 30 -4.39 15.28 -2.90
CA SER A 30 -4.94 14.05 -3.48
C SER A 30 -4.61 13.84 -4.96
N HIS A 31 -4.33 14.91 -5.71
CA HIS A 31 -3.96 14.85 -7.12
C HIS A 31 -2.50 14.40 -7.36
N VAL A 32 -1.62 14.51 -6.36
CA VAL A 32 -0.19 14.12 -6.49
C VAL A 32 -0.06 12.60 -6.51
N ILE A 33 -0.75 11.93 -5.59
CA ILE A 33 -0.82 10.47 -5.49
C ILE A 33 -2.28 10.07 -5.30
N PRO A 34 -3.05 9.92 -6.38
CA PRO A 34 -4.45 9.54 -6.28
C PRO A 34 -4.57 8.09 -5.83
N VAL A 35 -5.15 7.88 -4.66
CA VAL A 35 -5.51 6.57 -4.14
C VAL A 35 -7.01 6.34 -4.40
N SER A 36 -7.34 5.27 -5.11
CA SER A 36 -8.73 4.90 -5.41
C SER A 36 -8.91 3.41 -5.22
N LYS A 37 -9.95 3.01 -4.48
CA LYS A 37 -10.27 1.59 -4.18
C LYS A 37 -9.05 0.80 -3.65
N ASN A 38 -8.30 1.40 -2.72
CA ASN A 38 -7.07 0.84 -2.15
C ASN A 38 -5.98 0.50 -3.19
N LYS A 39 -5.98 1.21 -4.32
CA LYS A 39 -4.98 1.12 -5.38
C LYS A 39 -4.40 2.49 -5.67
N VAL A 40 -3.15 2.49 -6.11
CA VAL A 40 -2.42 3.70 -6.52
C VAL A 40 -1.64 3.38 -7.80
N SER A 41 -1.52 4.36 -8.68
CA SER A 41 -0.69 4.25 -9.88
C SER A 41 0.70 4.82 -9.57
N LEU A 42 1.69 3.94 -9.43
CA LEU A 42 3.08 4.30 -9.25
C LEU A 42 3.94 3.49 -10.22
N TYR A 43 4.82 4.15 -10.97
CA TYR A 43 5.81 3.48 -11.79
C TYR A 43 6.73 2.64 -10.90
N LYS A 44 6.69 1.31 -11.11
CA LYS A 44 7.40 0.31 -10.31
C LYS A 44 7.16 0.42 -8.80
N TYR A 45 5.97 0.87 -8.38
CA TYR A 45 5.65 1.11 -6.97
C TYR A 45 6.55 2.17 -6.28
N VAL A 46 7.13 3.09 -7.06
CA VAL A 46 8.01 4.15 -6.54
C VAL A 46 7.56 5.55 -6.97
N TYR A 47 7.41 5.83 -8.26
CA TYR A 47 7.22 7.20 -8.74
C TYR A 47 5.79 7.49 -9.21
N PRO A 48 5.19 8.62 -8.83
CA PRO A 48 3.94 9.07 -9.42
C PRO A 48 4.15 9.44 -10.90
N PRO A 49 3.49 8.77 -11.86
CA PRO A 49 3.73 8.98 -13.29
C PRO A 49 3.22 10.32 -13.82
N GLY A 50 2.33 10.99 -13.08
CA GLY A 50 1.76 12.29 -13.46
C GLY A 50 2.63 13.49 -13.12
N LEU A 51 3.78 13.30 -12.45
CA LEU A 51 4.71 14.38 -12.15
C LEU A 51 5.64 14.64 -13.34
N GLU A 52 5.75 15.89 -13.76
CA GLU A 52 6.64 16.31 -14.85
C GLU A 52 8.12 16.02 -14.53
N ARG A 53 8.50 16.18 -13.24
CA ARG A 53 9.85 15.91 -12.75
C ARG A 53 9.80 14.82 -11.68
N PRO A 54 10.71 13.82 -11.72
CA PRO A 54 10.72 12.74 -10.74
C PRO A 54 11.38 13.18 -9.44
N THR A 55 10.74 14.10 -8.70
CA THR A 55 11.25 14.65 -7.42
C THR A 55 10.57 14.06 -6.19
N LEU A 56 9.59 13.16 -6.39
CA LEU A 56 8.88 12.46 -5.33
C LEU A 56 8.94 10.95 -5.56
N ALA A 57 9.28 10.19 -4.51
CA ALA A 57 9.35 8.74 -4.53
C ALA A 57 8.67 8.17 -3.28
N VAL A 58 7.89 7.11 -3.46
CA VAL A 58 7.30 6.31 -2.39
C VAL A 58 8.15 5.06 -2.20
N ILE A 59 8.58 4.80 -0.97
CA ILE A 59 9.41 3.64 -0.64
C ILE A 59 8.60 2.71 0.27
N GLY A 60 8.61 1.41 -0.02
CA GLY A 60 7.95 0.39 0.80
C GLY A 60 6.45 0.24 0.56
N LEU A 61 5.85 0.95 -0.41
CA LEU A 61 4.46 0.71 -0.79
C LEU A 61 4.34 -0.47 -1.78
N ILE A 62 4.77 -1.65 -1.34
CA ILE A 62 4.77 -2.89 -2.12
C ILE A 62 4.63 -4.10 -1.19
N GLN A 63 3.90 -5.12 -1.63
CA GLN A 63 3.74 -6.40 -0.93
C GLN A 63 4.38 -7.52 -1.76
N PRO A 64 5.69 -7.75 -1.61
CA PRO A 64 6.41 -8.82 -2.31
C PRO A 64 6.14 -10.19 -1.66
N LEU A 65 6.46 -11.27 -2.38
CA LEU A 65 6.50 -12.62 -1.80
C LEU A 65 7.63 -12.81 -0.77
N GLY A 66 8.67 -11.98 -0.84
CA GLY A 66 9.84 -12.02 0.06
C GLY A 66 9.85 -10.89 1.10
N ALA A 67 11.01 -10.65 1.70
CA ALA A 67 11.17 -9.58 2.69
C ALA A 67 11.06 -8.17 2.05
N ILE A 68 10.35 -7.27 2.70
CA ILE A 68 10.20 -5.87 2.26
C ILE A 68 11.47 -5.04 2.44
N MET A 69 12.32 -5.40 3.40
CA MET A 69 13.56 -4.66 3.74
C MET A 69 14.54 -4.57 2.56
N PRO A 70 14.98 -5.67 1.91
CA PRO A 70 15.90 -5.57 0.77
C PRO A 70 15.26 -4.87 -0.44
N ILE A 71 13.94 -4.99 -0.61
CA ILE A 71 13.25 -4.31 -1.72
C ILE A 71 13.21 -2.79 -1.48
N SER A 72 12.91 -2.37 -0.26
CA SER A 72 12.90 -0.95 0.11
C SER A 72 14.30 -0.34 0.00
N GLU A 73 15.35 -1.09 0.35
CA GLU A 73 16.75 -0.67 0.15
C GLU A 73 17.06 -0.44 -1.33
N MET A 74 16.66 -1.37 -2.21
CA MET A 74 16.83 -1.22 -3.66
C MET A 74 15.99 -0.06 -4.23
N GLN A 75 14.75 0.12 -3.78
CA GLN A 75 13.92 1.27 -4.15
C GLN A 75 14.60 2.60 -3.76
N ALA A 76 15.16 2.70 -2.54
CA ALA A 76 15.84 3.90 -2.07
C ALA A 76 17.15 4.19 -2.83
N ARG A 77 17.93 3.15 -3.15
CA ARG A 77 19.13 3.26 -4.00
C ARG A 77 18.82 3.78 -5.39
N TRP A 78 17.66 3.41 -5.92
CA TRP A 78 17.20 3.92 -7.21
C TRP A 78 16.69 5.36 -7.10
N ALA A 79 15.84 5.67 -6.11
CA ALA A 79 15.34 7.03 -5.81
C ALA A 79 16.45 8.07 -5.71
N THR A 80 17.47 7.77 -4.90
CA THR A 80 18.62 8.67 -4.69
C THR A 80 19.49 8.87 -5.93
N ARG A 81 19.41 7.99 -6.94
CA ARG A 81 20.12 8.17 -8.22
C ARG A 81 19.30 8.95 -9.24
N VAL A 82 17.98 8.90 -9.16
CA VAL A 82 17.08 9.68 -10.01
C VAL A 82 17.01 11.14 -9.55
N PHE A 83 17.09 11.39 -8.25
CA PHE A 83 17.06 12.74 -7.69
C PHE A 83 18.38 13.53 -7.86
N LYS A 84 19.45 12.90 -8.34
CA LYS A 84 20.76 13.54 -8.54
C LYS A 84 20.77 14.52 -9.70
#